data_AF-A0A3A8JNE7-F1
#
_entry.id   AF-A0A3A8JNE7-F1
#
_cell.length_a   1.000
_cell.length_b   1.000
_cell.length_c   1.000
_cell.angle_alpha   90.00
_cell.angle_beta   90.00
_cell.angle_gamma   90.00
#
_symmetry.space_group_name_H-M   'P 1'
#
loop_
_entity.id
_entity.type
_entity.pdbx_description
1 polymer ?
#
loop_
_entity_poly.entity_id
_entity_poly.type
_entity_poly.pdbx_seq_one_letter_code
_entity_poly.pdbx_strand_id
1 'polypeptide(L)'
;MTRAPSLLALTLLVSGGCASRQVPPPSPARTWTTTLHQDHPLVGRIWDVAGGRFAEADTLRAAVVSAQYVLLGERHDHPDHHPLQAELVRAKASEGRRPALAFEMLDVSQQPTVDAALKEKPDDAEALARALDWAKSGWPDFSLYAPVFTAGLEAHLPIVAANLPRSQVRDLVMKGPEAVPADVRSRLGLEVPVPEDEAKAVREELDRSHCGELPKEMLEPMALAQRARDAMMADRLLESVTVDGAVLITGNGHVRKDRGVPAHLARRMKDVTVLSVALLEVSPEALKPQDYAALTGATTLPYDYVWFTPAMPEDDPCKALRERKTKTNGPSNQTPK
;
A
#
# COMPACT_ATOMS: atom_id res chain seq x y z
N MET A 1 7.26 -85.33 2.51
CA MET A 1 6.36 -84.18 2.67
C MET A 1 7.01 -83.22 3.66
N THR A 2 7.38 -82.02 3.23
CA THR A 2 7.25 -80.70 3.91
C THR A 2 8.13 -79.67 3.20
N ARG A 3 7.54 -78.50 2.95
CA ARG A 3 7.93 -77.47 1.98
C ARG A 3 9.07 -76.56 2.48
N ALA A 4 9.88 -76.06 1.55
CA ALA A 4 10.71 -74.87 1.73
C ALA A 4 9.90 -73.60 1.36
N PRO A 5 10.09 -72.45 2.03
CA PRO A 5 9.39 -71.22 1.69
C PRO A 5 10.15 -70.43 0.61
N SER A 6 9.42 -69.95 -0.39
CA SER A 6 9.91 -69.00 -1.39
C SER A 6 9.94 -67.59 -0.81
N LEU A 7 11.11 -66.95 -0.78
CA LEU A 7 11.22 -65.50 -0.58
C LEU A 7 10.90 -64.79 -1.91
N LEU A 8 9.84 -63.97 -1.90
CA LEU A 8 9.51 -63.04 -2.97
C LEU A 8 10.15 -61.69 -2.64
N ALA A 9 11.20 -61.31 -3.37
CA ALA A 9 11.82 -59.99 -3.25
C ALA A 9 11.02 -58.99 -4.11
N LEU A 10 10.34 -58.04 -3.46
CA LEU A 10 9.59 -56.97 -4.11
C LEU A 10 10.51 -55.75 -4.29
N THR A 11 11.02 -55.54 -5.50
CA THR A 11 11.80 -54.35 -5.87
C THR A 11 10.85 -53.17 -6.11
N LEU A 12 10.75 -52.25 -5.15
CA LEU A 12 10.10 -50.95 -5.36
C LEU A 12 11.05 -50.04 -6.16
N LEU A 13 10.71 -49.78 -7.43
CA LEU A 13 11.27 -48.66 -8.17
C LEU A 13 10.60 -47.36 -7.72
N VAL A 14 11.33 -46.51 -7.01
CA VAL A 14 10.93 -45.13 -6.72
C VAL A 14 11.38 -44.27 -7.90
N SER A 15 10.47 -44.01 -8.84
CA SER A 15 10.67 -43.02 -9.89
C SER A 15 10.51 -41.61 -9.31
N GLY A 16 11.63 -40.97 -8.96
CA GLY A 16 11.69 -39.55 -8.63
C GLY A 16 11.45 -38.70 -9.88
N GLY A 17 10.20 -38.27 -10.09
CA GLY A 17 9.88 -37.30 -11.13
C GLY A 17 10.40 -35.92 -10.75
N CYS A 18 11.36 -35.40 -11.52
CA CYS A 18 11.74 -34.00 -11.49
C CYS A 18 10.53 -33.14 -11.90
N ALA A 19 9.82 -32.58 -10.93
CA ALA A 19 8.84 -31.53 -11.18
C ALA A 19 9.61 -30.27 -11.64
N SER A 20 9.71 -30.09 -12.96
CA SER A 20 10.12 -28.82 -13.54
C SER A 20 9.19 -27.73 -13.01
N ARG A 21 9.76 -26.70 -12.37
CA ARG A 21 9.03 -25.49 -11.96
C ARG A 21 8.50 -24.82 -13.23
N GLN A 22 7.28 -25.17 -13.64
CA GLN A 22 6.62 -24.48 -14.74
C GLN A 22 6.40 -23.03 -14.33
N VAL A 23 7.03 -22.12 -15.06
CA VAL A 23 6.73 -20.70 -14.97
C VAL A 23 5.30 -20.56 -15.49
N PRO A 24 4.37 -20.02 -14.69
CA PRO A 24 3.00 -19.86 -15.15
C PRO A 24 2.94 -18.94 -16.38
N PRO A 25 2.03 -19.20 -17.33
CA PRO A 25 1.85 -18.33 -18.49
C PRO A 25 1.49 -16.91 -18.03
N PRO A 26 1.82 -15.87 -18.82
CA PRO A 26 1.39 -14.51 -18.49
C PRO A 26 -0.15 -14.46 -18.41
N SER A 27 -0.66 -13.72 -17.43
CA SER A 27 -2.08 -13.37 -17.29
C SER A 27 -2.66 -12.90 -18.63
N PRO A 28 -3.96 -13.12 -18.92
CA PRO A 28 -4.58 -12.68 -20.17
C PRO A 28 -4.25 -11.22 -20.46
N ALA A 29 -3.98 -10.92 -21.73
CA ALA A 29 -3.46 -9.62 -22.17
C ALA A 29 -4.32 -8.47 -21.63
N ARG A 30 -3.86 -7.83 -20.56
CA ARG A 30 -4.42 -6.60 -20.02
C ARG A 30 -3.92 -5.43 -20.86
N THR A 31 -4.82 -4.52 -21.20
CA THR A 31 -4.44 -3.23 -21.78
C THR A 31 -4.00 -2.31 -20.64
N TRP A 32 -2.77 -1.82 -20.73
CA TRP A 32 -2.23 -0.83 -19.81
C TRP A 32 -2.42 0.57 -20.39
N THR A 33 -2.71 1.53 -19.53
CA THR A 33 -2.81 2.95 -19.86
C THR A 33 -1.43 3.56 -19.97
N THR A 34 -0.54 3.20 -19.04
CA THR A 34 0.88 3.56 -19.10
C THR A 34 1.62 2.73 -20.14
N THR A 35 2.57 3.37 -20.84
CA THR A 35 3.28 2.75 -21.96
C THR A 35 4.78 2.59 -21.71
N LEU A 36 5.35 3.28 -20.70
CA LEU A 36 6.78 3.19 -20.43
C LEU A 36 7.12 1.81 -19.85
N HIS A 37 8.10 1.14 -20.47
CA HIS A 37 8.55 -0.21 -20.10
C HIS A 37 7.44 -1.28 -20.11
N GLN A 38 6.40 -1.11 -20.92
CA GLN A 38 5.28 -2.05 -21.01
C GLN A 38 5.70 -3.47 -21.47
N ASP A 39 6.82 -3.58 -22.19
CA ASP A 39 7.41 -4.83 -22.66
C ASP A 39 8.31 -5.52 -21.61
N HIS A 40 8.51 -4.91 -20.45
CA HIS A 40 9.34 -5.46 -19.38
C HIS A 40 8.81 -6.82 -18.89
N PRO A 41 9.66 -7.84 -18.68
CA PRO A 41 9.26 -9.23 -18.41
C PRO A 41 8.49 -9.46 -17.11
N LEU A 42 8.43 -8.46 -16.22
CA LEU A 42 7.63 -8.50 -15.00
C LEU A 42 6.24 -7.88 -15.14
N VAL A 43 5.99 -7.05 -16.16
CA VAL A 43 4.69 -6.34 -16.31
C VAL A 43 3.53 -7.33 -16.28
N GLY A 44 2.55 -7.04 -15.42
CA GLY A 44 1.34 -7.84 -15.22
C GLY A 44 1.52 -9.10 -14.37
N ARG A 45 2.75 -9.42 -13.96
CA ARG A 45 3.03 -10.61 -13.14
C ARG A 45 2.88 -10.29 -11.66
N ILE A 46 2.43 -11.29 -10.91
CA ILE A 46 2.27 -11.21 -9.45
C ILE A 46 3.30 -12.10 -8.80
N TRP A 47 4.02 -11.58 -7.83
CA TRP A 47 5.03 -12.29 -7.05
C TRP A 47 4.52 -12.56 -5.63
N ASP A 48 4.47 -13.83 -5.24
CA ASP A 48 4.26 -14.29 -3.86
C ASP A 48 5.63 -14.25 -3.14
N VAL A 49 5.78 -13.27 -2.25
CA VAL A 49 7.07 -12.99 -1.59
C VAL A 49 7.47 -14.15 -0.68
N ALA A 50 6.54 -14.66 0.14
CA ALA A 50 6.81 -15.74 1.07
C ALA A 50 7.05 -17.07 0.35
N GLY A 51 6.29 -17.35 -0.72
CA GLY A 51 6.45 -18.54 -1.55
C GLY A 51 7.65 -18.49 -2.49
N GLY A 52 8.26 -17.32 -2.70
CA GLY A 52 9.39 -17.14 -3.61
C GLY A 52 9.09 -17.56 -5.04
N ARG A 53 7.87 -17.27 -5.52
CA ARG A 53 7.36 -17.71 -6.82
C ARG A 53 6.37 -16.71 -7.42
N PHE A 54 6.19 -16.78 -8.73
CA PHE A 54 5.07 -16.08 -9.37
C PHE A 54 3.76 -16.78 -9.02
N ALA A 55 2.73 -15.97 -8.78
CA ALA A 55 1.38 -16.41 -8.48
C ALA A 55 0.44 -16.00 -9.61
N GLU A 56 -0.61 -16.79 -9.80
CA GLU A 56 -1.73 -16.45 -10.66
C GLU A 56 -2.63 -15.40 -9.99
N ALA A 57 -3.38 -14.66 -10.79
CA ALA A 57 -4.32 -13.65 -10.27
C ALA A 57 -5.39 -14.27 -9.36
N ASP A 58 -5.87 -15.48 -9.64
CA ASP A 58 -6.81 -16.18 -8.77
C ASP A 58 -6.22 -16.53 -7.40
N THR A 59 -4.93 -16.84 -7.33
CA THR A 59 -4.24 -17.09 -6.06
C THR A 59 -4.21 -15.82 -5.20
N LEU A 60 -3.92 -14.66 -5.80
CA LEU A 60 -3.98 -13.38 -5.10
C LEU A 60 -5.40 -13.06 -4.65
N ARG A 61 -6.41 -13.23 -5.52
CA ARG A 61 -7.82 -13.00 -5.17
C ARG A 61 -8.28 -13.89 -4.00
N ALA A 62 -7.90 -15.16 -4.00
CA ALA A 62 -8.22 -16.07 -2.90
C ALA A 62 -7.56 -15.64 -1.57
N ALA A 63 -6.32 -15.16 -1.61
CA ALA A 63 -5.65 -14.59 -0.44
C ALA A 63 -6.35 -13.32 0.07
N VAL A 64 -6.78 -12.44 -0.83
CA VAL A 64 -7.54 -11.22 -0.52
C VAL A 64 -8.88 -11.55 0.16
N VAL A 65 -9.64 -12.52 -0.36
CA VAL A 65 -10.91 -12.96 0.25
C VAL A 65 -10.69 -13.51 1.67
N SER A 66 -9.61 -14.26 1.87
CA SER A 66 -9.32 -14.98 3.12
C SER A 66 -8.77 -14.09 4.23
N ALA A 67 -8.07 -13.00 3.90
CA ALA A 67 -7.47 -12.11 4.89
C ALA A 67 -8.51 -11.18 5.53
N GLN A 68 -8.39 -10.91 6.84
CA GLN A 68 -9.30 -9.99 7.53
C GLN A 68 -9.00 -8.53 7.17
N TYR A 69 -7.73 -8.15 7.19
CA TYR A 69 -7.28 -6.83 6.76
C TYR A 69 -6.47 -6.96 5.47
N VAL A 70 -6.87 -6.20 4.45
CA VAL A 70 -6.18 -6.15 3.15
C VAL A 70 -5.67 -4.74 2.93
N LEU A 71 -4.39 -4.58 2.66
CA LEU A 71 -3.77 -3.28 2.42
C LEU A 71 -3.25 -3.26 0.99
N LEU A 72 -3.79 -2.36 0.19
CA LEU A 72 -3.51 -2.24 -1.24
C LEU A 72 -2.69 -0.98 -1.46
N GLY A 73 -1.41 -1.20 -1.75
CA GLY A 73 -0.41 -0.17 -2.02
C GLY A 73 -0.53 0.40 -3.44
N GLU A 74 -0.19 1.67 -3.59
CA GLU A 74 -0.12 2.32 -4.89
C GLU A 74 1.03 3.33 -4.98
N ARG A 75 1.35 3.71 -6.22
CA ARG A 75 1.73 5.07 -6.59
C ARG A 75 0.47 5.86 -6.95
N HIS A 76 0.24 7.00 -6.29
CA HIS A 76 -1.04 7.73 -6.29
C HIS A 76 -1.50 8.21 -7.66
N ASP A 77 -0.60 8.69 -8.51
CA ASP A 77 -0.88 9.25 -9.84
C ASP A 77 -0.85 8.19 -10.96
N HIS A 78 -0.62 6.92 -10.62
CA HIS A 78 -0.51 5.84 -11.60
C HIS A 78 -1.90 5.35 -12.06
N PRO A 79 -2.29 5.51 -13.33
CA PRO A 79 -3.65 5.24 -13.78
C PRO A 79 -4.01 3.75 -13.77
N ASP A 80 -3.03 2.85 -13.91
CA ASP A 80 -3.31 1.41 -13.89
C ASP A 80 -3.41 0.79 -12.48
N HIS A 81 -3.01 1.51 -11.42
CA HIS A 81 -3.09 0.98 -10.05
C HIS A 81 -4.52 0.93 -9.54
N HIS A 82 -5.29 1.99 -9.74
CA HIS A 82 -6.65 2.12 -9.22
C HIS A 82 -7.62 1.07 -9.79
N PRO A 83 -7.61 0.73 -11.10
CA PRO A 83 -8.41 -0.38 -11.61
C PRO A 83 -8.03 -1.74 -11.02
N LEU A 84 -6.74 -1.99 -10.73
CA LEU A 84 -6.28 -3.22 -10.06
C LEU A 84 -6.78 -3.28 -8.61
N GLN A 85 -6.72 -2.17 -7.87
CA GLN A 85 -7.28 -2.10 -6.53
C GLN A 85 -8.79 -2.33 -6.55
N ALA A 86 -9.52 -1.71 -7.48
CA ALA A 86 -10.95 -1.91 -7.64
C ALA A 86 -11.32 -3.39 -7.91
N GLU A 87 -10.50 -4.12 -8.67
CA GLU A 87 -10.64 -5.57 -8.87
C GLU A 87 -10.49 -6.34 -7.54
N LEU A 88 -9.47 -6.02 -6.75
CA LEU A 88 -9.23 -6.68 -5.46
C LEU A 88 -10.28 -6.31 -4.41
N VAL A 89 -10.81 -5.09 -4.43
CA VAL A 89 -11.95 -4.65 -3.60
C VAL A 89 -13.19 -5.47 -3.93
N ARG A 90 -13.53 -5.62 -5.23
CA ARG A 90 -14.65 -6.47 -5.65
C ARG A 90 -14.45 -7.93 -5.27
N ALA A 91 -13.23 -8.44 -5.38
CA ALA A 91 -12.89 -9.79 -4.92
C ALA A 91 -13.14 -9.92 -3.41
N LYS A 92 -12.65 -8.98 -2.59
CA LYS A 92 -12.87 -9.01 -1.13
C LYS A 92 -14.35 -8.92 -0.75
N ALA A 93 -15.14 -8.12 -1.47
CA ALA A 93 -16.58 -7.96 -1.25
C ALA A 93 -17.43 -9.09 -1.85
N SER A 94 -16.81 -10.05 -2.54
CA SER A 94 -17.50 -11.23 -3.05
C SER A 94 -18.10 -12.06 -1.91
N GLU A 95 -19.00 -12.99 -2.25
CA GLU A 95 -19.67 -13.86 -1.28
C GLU A 95 -20.52 -13.11 -0.23
N GLY A 96 -20.90 -11.87 -0.52
CA GLY A 96 -21.74 -11.05 0.36
C GLY A 96 -20.99 -10.39 1.53
N ARG A 97 -19.66 -10.49 1.55
CA ARG A 97 -18.79 -9.84 2.56
C ARG A 97 -18.89 -8.32 2.44
N ARG A 98 -18.86 -7.63 3.58
CA ARG A 98 -18.90 -6.16 3.66
C ARG A 98 -17.77 -5.60 4.53
N PRO A 99 -16.51 -5.72 4.09
CA PRO A 99 -15.41 -5.05 4.77
C PRO A 99 -15.61 -3.54 4.75
N ALA A 100 -15.04 -2.83 5.72
CA ALA A 100 -14.86 -1.39 5.55
C ALA A 100 -13.87 -1.12 4.41
N LEU A 101 -14.11 -0.07 3.62
CA LEU A 101 -13.20 0.41 2.58
C LEU A 101 -12.62 1.76 3.02
N ALA A 102 -11.38 1.71 3.48
CA ALA A 102 -10.67 2.83 4.06
C ALA A 102 -9.72 3.48 3.05
N PHE A 103 -9.60 4.81 3.11
CA PHE A 103 -8.78 5.57 2.18
C PHE A 103 -7.80 6.47 2.93
N GLU A 104 -6.52 6.42 2.57
CA GLU A 104 -5.52 7.41 2.96
C GLU A 104 -5.90 8.81 2.49
N MET A 105 -6.60 8.91 1.36
CA MET A 105 -6.94 10.19 0.74
C MET A 105 -7.92 11.01 1.58
N LEU A 106 -8.62 10.34 2.51
CA LEU A 106 -9.61 10.93 3.39
C LEU A 106 -9.06 10.98 4.81
N ASP A 107 -9.00 12.17 5.40
CA ASP A 107 -8.63 12.34 6.80
C ASP A 107 -9.84 12.22 7.73
N VAL A 108 -9.59 11.80 8.97
CA VAL A 108 -10.64 11.48 9.95
C VAL A 108 -11.64 12.63 10.22
N SER A 109 -11.26 13.89 9.95
CA SER A 109 -12.18 15.02 10.10
C SER A 109 -13.25 15.07 9.00
N GLN A 110 -13.04 14.36 7.90
CA GLN A 110 -13.95 14.28 6.76
C GLN A 110 -15.01 13.19 6.91
N GLN A 111 -14.92 12.30 7.90
CA GLN A 111 -15.89 11.19 8.08
C GLN A 111 -17.36 11.69 8.15
N PRO A 112 -17.71 12.76 8.88
CA PRO A 112 -19.10 13.26 8.89
C PRO A 112 -19.61 13.68 7.50
N THR A 113 -18.73 14.22 6.65
CA THR A 113 -19.06 14.58 5.26
C THR A 113 -19.27 13.33 4.40
N VAL A 114 -18.42 12.30 4.58
CA VAL A 114 -18.60 10.99 3.92
C VAL A 114 -19.96 10.40 4.29
N ASP A 115 -20.26 10.33 5.58
CA ASP A 115 -21.50 9.72 6.08
C ASP A 115 -22.74 10.46 5.58
N ALA A 116 -22.71 11.80 5.58
CA ALA A 116 -23.81 12.63 5.09
C ALA A 116 -24.02 12.45 3.57
N ALA A 117 -22.94 12.45 2.79
CA ALA A 117 -23.02 12.30 1.33
C ALA A 117 -23.57 10.93 0.94
N LEU A 118 -23.10 9.85 1.58
CA LEU A 118 -23.56 8.48 1.29
C LEU A 118 -24.97 8.21 1.79
N LYS A 119 -25.43 8.91 2.84
CA LYS A 119 -26.83 8.85 3.26
C LYS A 119 -27.76 9.47 2.22
N GLU A 120 -27.34 10.56 1.57
CA GLU A 120 -28.13 11.23 0.53
C GLU A 120 -28.06 10.50 -0.82
N LYS A 121 -26.86 10.05 -1.20
CA LYS A 121 -26.58 9.43 -2.50
C LYS A 121 -25.64 8.22 -2.33
N PRO A 122 -26.16 7.05 -1.91
CA PRO A 122 -25.34 5.90 -1.53
C PRO A 122 -24.48 5.33 -2.65
N ASP A 123 -24.90 5.47 -3.91
CA ASP A 123 -24.25 4.86 -5.08
C ASP A 123 -23.52 5.88 -5.98
N ASP A 124 -23.42 7.16 -5.57
CA ASP A 124 -22.89 8.24 -6.41
C ASP A 124 -21.49 8.67 -5.94
N ALA A 125 -20.46 7.99 -6.47
CA ALA A 125 -19.06 8.30 -6.20
C ALA A 125 -18.69 9.75 -6.57
N GLU A 126 -19.28 10.29 -7.64
CA GLU A 126 -19.06 11.68 -8.08
C GLU A 126 -19.70 12.70 -7.12
N ALA A 127 -20.86 12.38 -6.53
CA ALA A 127 -21.43 13.21 -5.47
C ALA A 127 -20.59 13.19 -4.21
N LEU A 128 -20.05 12.03 -3.83
CA LEU A 128 -19.11 11.93 -2.71
C LEU A 128 -17.87 12.80 -2.96
N ALA A 129 -17.28 12.73 -4.16
CA ALA A 129 -16.14 13.56 -4.53
C ALA A 129 -16.42 15.07 -4.44
N ARG A 130 -17.60 15.50 -4.92
CA ARG A 130 -18.04 16.89 -4.80
C ARG A 130 -18.25 17.31 -3.35
N ALA A 131 -18.88 16.47 -2.54
CA ALA A 131 -19.12 16.76 -1.11
C ALA A 131 -17.80 16.91 -0.34
N LEU A 132 -16.77 16.15 -0.72
CA LEU A 132 -15.43 16.20 -0.13
C LEU A 132 -14.54 17.33 -0.68
N ASP A 133 -15.04 18.13 -1.63
CA ASP A 133 -14.24 19.13 -2.37
C ASP A 133 -12.95 18.53 -2.95
N TRP A 134 -13.05 17.31 -3.53
CA TRP A 134 -11.88 16.52 -3.95
C TRP A 134 -10.93 17.29 -4.87
N ALA A 135 -11.46 18.13 -5.76
CA ALA A 135 -10.67 18.96 -6.67
C ALA A 135 -9.69 19.91 -5.93
N LYS A 136 -9.98 20.29 -4.69
CA LYS A 136 -9.09 21.10 -3.84
C LYS A 136 -8.34 20.27 -2.80
N SER A 137 -8.52 18.95 -2.81
CA SER A 137 -7.80 18.06 -1.91
C SER A 137 -6.32 18.02 -2.27
N GLY A 138 -5.89 18.24 -3.51
CA GLY A 138 -4.47 18.08 -3.88
C GLY A 138 -4.00 16.62 -3.94
N TRP A 139 -4.93 15.66 -3.85
CA TRP A 139 -4.74 14.33 -4.40
C TRP A 139 -4.87 14.37 -5.93
N PRO A 140 -4.40 13.32 -6.64
CA PRO A 140 -4.66 13.20 -8.07
C PRO A 140 -6.15 13.26 -8.41
N ASP A 141 -6.43 13.51 -9.69
CA ASP A 141 -7.78 13.70 -10.19
C ASP A 141 -8.73 12.56 -9.74
N PHE A 142 -9.95 12.91 -9.36
CA PHE A 142 -10.91 11.94 -8.81
C PHE A 142 -11.19 10.80 -9.80
N SER A 143 -11.11 11.04 -11.11
CA SER A 143 -11.33 10.00 -12.13
C SER A 143 -10.39 8.80 -11.98
N LEU A 144 -9.20 8.99 -11.39
CA LEU A 144 -8.31 7.88 -11.05
C LEU A 144 -8.88 7.01 -9.94
N TYR A 145 -9.45 7.61 -8.89
CA TYR A 145 -9.99 6.90 -7.72
C TYR A 145 -11.44 6.46 -7.87
N ALA A 146 -12.20 7.06 -8.81
CA ALA A 146 -13.60 6.77 -9.06
C ALA A 146 -13.89 5.26 -9.23
N PRO A 147 -13.06 4.45 -9.92
CA PRO A 147 -13.24 3.00 -10.00
C PRO A 147 -13.21 2.30 -8.65
N VAL A 148 -12.36 2.74 -7.72
CA VAL A 148 -12.19 2.13 -6.39
C VAL A 148 -13.37 2.48 -5.48
N PHE A 149 -13.79 3.76 -5.48
CA PHE A 149 -15.01 4.17 -4.78
C PHE A 149 -16.22 3.42 -5.33
N THR A 150 -16.39 3.37 -6.66
CA THR A 150 -17.50 2.66 -7.32
C THR A 150 -17.54 1.19 -6.91
N ALA A 151 -16.40 0.49 -6.90
CA ALA A 151 -16.33 -0.91 -6.45
C ALA A 151 -16.83 -1.10 -5.00
N GLY A 152 -16.54 -0.14 -4.12
CA GLY A 152 -17.05 -0.16 -2.74
C GLY A 152 -18.53 0.16 -2.64
N LEU A 153 -19.01 1.18 -3.36
CA LEU A 153 -20.41 1.60 -3.32
C LEU A 153 -21.35 0.56 -3.93
N GLU A 154 -20.96 -0.09 -5.04
CA GLU A 154 -21.71 -1.21 -5.65
C GLU A 154 -21.98 -2.32 -4.61
N ALA A 155 -21.00 -2.61 -3.75
CA ALA A 155 -21.10 -3.58 -2.68
C ALA A 155 -21.57 -2.97 -1.34
N HIS A 156 -22.01 -1.71 -1.33
CA HIS A 156 -22.46 -0.93 -0.16
C HIS A 156 -21.50 -1.05 1.03
N LEU A 157 -20.19 -0.97 0.76
CA LEU A 157 -19.16 -1.03 1.78
C LEU A 157 -19.16 0.27 2.60
N PRO A 158 -18.91 0.19 3.93
CA PRO A 158 -18.65 1.38 4.73
C PRO A 158 -17.39 2.10 4.23
N ILE A 159 -17.52 3.35 3.79
CA ILE A 159 -16.37 4.17 3.38
C ILE A 159 -15.76 4.83 4.61
N VAL A 160 -14.46 4.63 4.82
CA VAL A 160 -13.75 5.09 6.03
C VAL A 160 -12.66 6.09 5.68
N ALA A 161 -12.69 7.23 6.38
CA ALA A 161 -11.59 8.17 6.39
C ALA A 161 -10.50 7.70 7.37
N ALA A 162 -9.31 7.43 6.83
CA ALA A 162 -8.27 6.68 7.53
C ALA A 162 -7.12 7.56 8.03
N ASN A 163 -6.93 8.75 7.47
CA ASN A 163 -5.68 9.49 7.64
C ASN A 163 -5.73 10.57 8.73
N LEU A 164 -4.56 11.05 9.15
CA LEU A 164 -4.47 12.22 10.01
C LEU A 164 -4.84 13.50 9.24
N PRO A 165 -5.52 14.47 9.89
CA PRO A 165 -5.77 15.77 9.30
C PRO A 165 -4.44 16.46 8.97
N ARG A 166 -4.40 17.13 7.81
CA ARG A 166 -3.18 17.82 7.35
C ARG A 166 -2.63 18.84 8.33
N SER A 167 -3.51 19.51 9.05
CA SER A 167 -3.13 20.44 10.12
C SER A 167 -2.33 19.74 11.22
N GLN A 168 -2.75 18.53 11.64
CA GLN A 168 -2.04 17.73 12.65
C GLN A 168 -0.72 17.17 12.11
N VAL A 169 -0.69 16.72 10.85
CA VAL A 169 0.56 16.30 10.19
C VAL A 169 1.56 17.46 10.16
N ARG A 170 1.11 18.67 9.77
CA ARG A 170 1.95 19.88 9.78
C ARG A 170 2.41 20.22 11.19
N ASP A 171 1.53 20.16 12.18
CA ASP A 171 1.87 20.46 13.56
C ASP A 171 2.89 19.46 14.11
N LEU A 172 2.77 18.16 13.80
CA LEU A 172 3.77 17.14 14.12
C LEU A 172 5.15 17.47 13.53
N VAL A 173 5.19 17.83 12.25
CA VAL A 173 6.44 18.18 11.56
C VAL A 173 7.08 19.44 12.16
N MET A 174 6.28 20.46 12.49
CA MET A 174 6.80 21.77 12.91
C MET A 174 7.07 21.90 14.41
N LYS A 175 6.31 21.18 15.23
CA LYS A 175 6.29 21.34 16.70
C LYS A 175 6.64 20.06 17.45
N GLY A 176 6.85 18.94 16.74
CA GLY A 176 7.19 17.66 17.34
C GLY A 176 5.98 16.88 17.86
N PRO A 177 6.21 15.73 18.51
CA PRO A 177 5.14 14.85 18.99
C PRO A 177 4.21 15.53 20.00
N GLU A 178 4.68 16.50 20.78
CA GLU A 178 3.91 17.31 21.74
C GLU A 178 2.76 18.12 21.13
N ALA A 179 2.78 18.28 19.80
CA ALA A 179 1.69 18.95 19.10
C ALA A 179 0.41 18.11 19.00
N VAL A 180 0.51 16.79 19.21
CA VAL A 180 -0.63 15.87 19.22
C VAL A 180 -1.11 15.69 20.67
N PRO A 181 -2.43 15.73 20.93
CA PRO A 181 -2.99 15.48 22.26
C PRO A 181 -2.48 14.16 22.86
N ALA A 182 -2.18 14.15 24.16
CA ALA A 182 -1.51 13.02 24.82
C ALA A 182 -2.31 11.71 24.73
N ASP A 183 -3.63 11.78 24.80
CA ASP A 183 -4.54 10.65 24.60
C ASP A 183 -4.44 10.08 23.18
N VAL A 184 -4.34 10.93 22.17
CA VAL A 184 -4.14 10.51 20.78
C VAL A 184 -2.76 9.89 20.60
N ARG A 185 -1.70 10.49 21.15
CA ARG A 185 -0.33 9.92 21.07
C ARG A 185 -0.25 8.54 21.71
N SER A 186 -0.86 8.38 22.87
CA SER A 186 -0.90 7.11 23.61
C SER A 186 -1.70 6.06 22.84
N ARG A 187 -2.90 6.40 22.34
CA ARG A 187 -3.74 5.51 21.51
C ARG A 187 -3.02 5.05 20.24
N LEU A 188 -2.31 5.96 19.57
CA LEU A 188 -1.52 5.67 18.37
C LEU A 188 -0.16 5.01 18.67
N GLY A 189 0.21 4.89 19.95
CA GLY A 189 1.48 4.31 20.38
C GLY A 189 2.71 5.10 19.93
N LEU A 190 2.59 6.42 19.73
CA LEU A 190 3.68 7.29 19.26
C LEU A 190 4.79 7.49 20.30
N GLU A 191 4.49 7.23 21.56
CA GLU A 191 5.40 7.36 22.70
C GLU A 191 6.39 6.18 22.79
N VAL A 192 6.11 5.07 22.12
CA VAL A 192 7.02 3.92 22.06
C VAL A 192 8.23 4.28 21.18
N PRO A 193 9.48 4.17 21.67
CA PRO A 193 10.65 4.40 20.84
C PRO A 193 10.70 3.44 19.65
N VAL A 194 11.13 3.95 18.50
CA VAL A 194 11.39 3.13 17.31
C VAL A 194 12.86 2.67 17.38
N PRO A 195 13.18 1.39 17.11
CA PRO A 195 14.56 0.95 16.96
C PRO A 195 15.35 1.81 15.96
N GLU A 196 16.60 2.12 16.27
CA GLU A 196 17.40 3.08 15.49
C GLU A 196 17.60 2.63 14.02
N ASP A 197 17.69 1.32 13.79
CA ASP A 197 17.76 0.72 12.46
C ASP A 197 16.47 0.94 11.65
N GLU A 198 15.30 0.74 12.26
CA GLU A 198 14.00 1.07 11.66
C GLU A 198 13.90 2.58 11.34
N ALA A 199 14.26 3.44 12.31
CA ALA A 199 14.22 4.89 12.16
C ALA A 199 15.18 5.40 11.07
N LYS A 200 16.39 4.84 11.01
CA LYS A 200 17.37 5.13 9.95
C LYS A 200 16.84 4.72 8.58
N ALA A 201 16.27 3.52 8.45
CA ALA A 201 15.72 3.06 7.18
C ALA A 201 14.58 3.95 6.67
N VAL A 202 13.77 4.54 7.56
CA VAL A 202 12.69 5.49 7.17
C VAL A 202 13.30 6.80 6.68
N ARG A 203 14.27 7.36 7.42
CA ARG A 203 14.96 8.59 7.01
C ARG A 203 15.63 8.45 5.65
N GLU A 204 16.29 7.32 5.40
CA GLU A 204 16.94 7.05 4.10
C GLU A 204 15.92 6.88 2.97
N GLU A 205 14.76 6.26 3.21
CA GLU A 205 13.68 6.20 2.22
C GLU A 205 13.11 7.59 1.93
N LEU A 206 12.87 8.40 2.97
CA LEU A 206 12.38 9.77 2.81
C LEU A 206 13.37 10.61 2.02
N ASP A 207 14.67 10.51 2.31
CA ASP A 207 15.71 11.22 1.57
C ASP A 207 15.73 10.81 0.10
N ARG A 208 15.71 9.50 -0.20
CA ARG A 208 15.64 8.99 -1.58
C ARG A 208 14.37 9.44 -2.32
N SER A 209 13.21 9.36 -1.66
CA SER A 209 11.92 9.73 -2.25
C SER A 209 11.82 11.23 -2.55
N HIS A 210 12.65 12.04 -1.91
CA HIS A 210 12.80 13.46 -2.18
C HIS A 210 14.13 13.81 -2.86
N CYS A 211 14.78 12.81 -3.45
CA CYS A 211 15.99 12.94 -4.25
C CYS A 211 17.18 13.62 -3.54
N GLY A 212 17.25 13.54 -2.21
CA GLY A 212 18.27 14.23 -1.41
C GLY A 212 18.08 15.76 -1.34
N GLU A 213 16.91 16.26 -1.76
CA GLU A 213 16.65 17.70 -1.83
C GLU A 213 16.04 18.28 -0.55
N LEU A 214 15.61 17.43 0.39
CA LEU A 214 15.12 17.86 1.70
C LEU A 214 16.28 18.32 2.61
N PRO A 215 16.09 19.34 3.46
CA PRO A 215 16.98 19.60 4.58
C PRO A 215 17.04 18.37 5.49
N LYS A 216 18.24 17.96 5.93
CA LYS A 216 18.41 16.73 6.73
C LYS A 216 17.66 16.79 8.05
N GLU A 217 17.51 17.99 8.60
CA GLU A 217 16.78 18.27 9.84
C GLU A 217 15.27 17.99 9.71
N MET A 218 14.74 17.94 8.48
CA MET A 218 13.34 17.62 8.21
C MET A 218 13.07 16.11 8.16
N LEU A 219 14.09 15.27 7.99
CA LEU A 219 13.91 13.83 7.82
C LEU A 219 13.29 13.19 9.06
N GLU A 220 13.73 13.58 10.26
CA GLU A 220 13.19 13.07 11.52
C GLU A 220 11.73 13.50 11.77
N PRO A 221 11.37 14.79 11.70
CA PRO A 221 9.97 15.21 11.81
C PRO A 221 9.07 14.57 10.76
N MET A 222 9.55 14.37 9.52
CA MET A 222 8.77 13.71 8.47
C MET A 222 8.60 12.21 8.74
N ALA A 223 9.64 11.53 9.25
CA ALA A 223 9.55 10.14 9.67
C ALA A 223 8.53 9.95 10.79
N LEU A 224 8.52 10.85 11.79
CA LEU A 224 7.52 10.87 12.85
C LEU A 224 6.11 11.06 12.29
N ALA A 225 5.94 11.99 11.35
CA ALA A 225 4.65 12.26 10.72
C ALA A 225 4.15 11.06 9.90
N GLN A 226 5.03 10.38 9.17
CA GLN A 226 4.68 9.16 8.43
C GLN A 226 4.23 8.04 9.38
N ARG A 227 4.99 7.79 10.45
CA ARG A 227 4.60 6.84 11.50
C ARG A 227 3.26 7.19 12.14
N ALA A 228 2.99 8.46 12.38
CA ALA A 228 1.72 8.90 12.95
C ALA A 228 0.55 8.65 12.01
N ARG A 229 0.74 8.85 10.69
CA ARG A 229 -0.26 8.52 9.66
C ARG A 229 -0.50 7.01 9.61
N ASP A 230 0.55 6.20 9.62
CA ASP A 230 0.45 4.73 9.64
C ASP A 230 -0.31 4.22 10.86
N ALA A 231 0.02 4.76 12.04
CA ALA A 231 -0.67 4.44 13.27
C ALA A 231 -2.15 4.83 13.24
N MET A 232 -2.47 6.02 12.70
CA MET A 232 -3.85 6.47 12.56
C MET A 232 -4.63 5.60 11.57
N MET A 233 -4.05 5.26 10.42
CA MET A 233 -4.70 4.35 9.47
C MET A 233 -4.97 3.00 10.12
N ALA A 234 -4.00 2.42 10.83
CA ALA A 234 -4.21 1.18 11.58
C ALA A 234 -5.32 1.32 12.64
N ASP A 235 -5.37 2.43 13.38
CA ASP A 235 -6.41 2.73 14.36
C ASP A 235 -7.80 2.73 13.71
N ARG A 236 -7.94 3.41 12.57
CA ARG A 236 -9.21 3.51 11.83
C ARG A 236 -9.67 2.18 11.25
N LEU A 237 -8.75 1.33 10.81
CA LEU A 237 -9.10 -0.04 10.38
C LEU A 237 -9.64 -0.86 11.56
N LEU A 238 -9.02 -0.76 12.74
CA LEU A 238 -9.47 -1.49 13.94
C LEU A 238 -10.80 -0.96 14.48
N GLU A 239 -11.03 0.35 14.42
CA GLU A 239 -12.28 1.00 14.85
C GLU A 239 -13.46 0.79 13.90
N SER A 240 -13.22 0.37 12.66
CA SER A 240 -14.29 0.22 11.66
C SER A 240 -15.25 -0.97 11.91
N VAL A 241 -14.97 -1.80 12.94
CA VAL A 241 -15.76 -2.94 13.48
C VAL A 241 -16.70 -3.59 12.45
N THR A 242 -16.14 -4.16 11.39
CA THR A 242 -16.90 -5.11 10.54
C THR A 242 -16.39 -6.52 10.81
N VAL A 243 -17.29 -7.51 10.79
CA VAL A 243 -16.92 -8.94 10.92
C VAL A 243 -16.03 -9.39 9.76
N ASP A 244 -16.13 -8.72 8.61
CA ASP A 244 -15.38 -9.01 7.39
C ASP A 244 -14.02 -8.28 7.30
N GLY A 245 -13.71 -7.46 8.32
CA GLY A 245 -12.49 -6.67 8.45
C GLY A 245 -12.49 -5.42 7.58
N ALA A 246 -11.36 -5.10 6.93
CA ALA A 246 -11.22 -3.86 6.17
C ALA A 246 -10.23 -3.98 5.01
N VAL A 247 -10.45 -3.15 3.99
CA VAL A 247 -9.51 -2.90 2.89
C VAL A 247 -8.99 -1.47 3.03
N LEU A 248 -7.68 -1.27 2.98
CA LEU A 248 -7.05 0.06 2.95
C LEU A 248 -6.47 0.34 1.57
N ILE A 249 -6.80 1.52 1.01
CA ILE A 249 -6.22 2.10 -0.19
C ILE A 249 -5.22 3.18 0.22
N THR A 250 -3.94 2.98 -0.07
CA THR A 250 -2.84 3.86 0.41
C THR A 250 -1.57 3.70 -0.41
N GLY A 251 -0.61 4.62 -0.27
CA GLY A 251 0.68 4.54 -0.93
C GLY A 251 1.51 3.29 -0.56
N ASN A 252 2.37 2.82 -1.47
CA ASN A 252 3.19 1.62 -1.27
C ASN A 252 4.05 1.67 0.02
N GLY A 253 4.54 2.84 0.41
CA GLY A 253 5.31 3.01 1.66
C GLY A 253 4.50 2.66 2.91
N HIS A 254 3.19 2.91 2.90
CA HIS A 254 2.29 2.67 4.02
C HIS A 254 1.85 1.21 4.14
N VAL A 255 1.91 0.42 3.07
CA VAL A 255 1.57 -1.02 3.13
C VAL A 255 2.76 -1.92 3.47
N ARG A 256 3.95 -1.36 3.70
CA ARG A 256 5.13 -2.17 4.05
C ARG A 256 4.94 -2.89 5.38
N LYS A 257 5.23 -4.19 5.40
CA LYS A 257 5.06 -5.05 6.57
C LYS A 257 6.07 -4.82 7.69
N ASP A 258 7.24 -4.29 7.35
CA ASP A 258 8.32 -4.03 8.30
C ASP A 258 8.04 -2.81 9.19
N ARG A 259 7.32 -1.79 8.68
CA ARG A 259 7.11 -0.53 9.41
C ARG A 259 5.81 0.22 9.17
N GLY A 260 5.12 -0.04 8.07
CA GLY A 260 3.88 0.66 7.73
C GLY A 260 2.69 0.18 8.56
N VAL A 261 1.49 0.44 8.07
CA VAL A 261 0.22 0.04 8.70
C VAL A 261 0.18 -1.43 9.15
N PRO A 262 0.67 -2.44 8.39
CA PRO A 262 0.67 -3.82 8.87
C PRO A 262 1.46 -4.02 10.17
N ALA A 263 2.59 -3.32 10.35
CA ALA A 263 3.40 -3.40 11.56
C ALA A 263 2.64 -2.84 12.77
N HIS A 264 1.88 -1.75 12.57
CA HIS A 264 1.02 -1.18 13.60
C HIS A 264 -0.15 -2.10 13.97
N LEU A 265 -0.79 -2.76 12.98
CA LEU A 265 -1.82 -3.76 13.23
C LEU A 265 -1.28 -4.94 14.04
N ALA A 266 -0.12 -5.50 13.66
CA ALA A 266 0.50 -6.65 14.32
C ALA A 266 0.96 -6.37 15.76
N ARG A 267 1.22 -5.09 16.11
CA ARG A 267 1.52 -4.66 17.48
C ARG A 267 0.27 -4.61 18.35
N ARG A 268 -0.90 -4.32 17.77
CA ARG A 268 -2.17 -4.13 18.50
C ARG A 268 -3.05 -5.39 18.53
N MET A 269 -2.97 -6.23 17.52
CA MET A 269 -3.78 -7.44 17.38
C MET A 269 -2.90 -8.62 16.96
N LYS A 270 -2.95 -9.73 17.71
CA LYS A 270 -2.14 -10.94 17.44
C LYS A 270 -2.87 -12.01 16.62
N ASP A 271 -4.20 -12.01 16.67
CA ASP A 271 -5.04 -13.06 16.08
C ASP A 271 -5.81 -12.57 14.84
N VAL A 272 -5.19 -11.70 14.05
CA VAL A 272 -5.78 -11.16 12.81
C VAL A 272 -4.89 -11.46 11.62
N THR A 273 -5.50 -11.79 10.48
CA THR A 273 -4.78 -11.98 9.22
C THR A 273 -4.69 -10.65 8.49
N VAL A 274 -3.46 -10.22 8.19
CA VAL A 274 -3.17 -8.99 7.45
C VAL A 274 -2.46 -9.37 6.16
N LEU A 275 -3.01 -8.92 5.03
CA LEU A 275 -2.44 -9.13 3.69
C LEU A 275 -1.98 -7.79 3.12
N SER A 276 -0.70 -7.68 2.79
CA SER A 276 -0.11 -6.52 2.12
C SER A 276 0.18 -6.80 0.65
N VAL A 277 -0.41 -6.00 -0.24
CA VAL A 277 -0.23 -6.09 -1.69
C VAL A 277 0.32 -4.76 -2.18
N ALA A 278 1.52 -4.75 -2.77
CA ALA A 278 2.08 -3.56 -3.39
C ALA A 278 1.92 -3.60 -4.92
N LEU A 279 1.51 -2.49 -5.51
CA LEU A 279 1.50 -2.29 -6.96
C LEU A 279 2.77 -1.51 -7.32
N LEU A 280 3.76 -2.18 -7.91
CA LEU A 280 5.09 -1.60 -8.17
C LEU A 280 5.31 -1.41 -9.66
N GLU A 281 5.75 -0.20 -10.02
CA GLU A 281 6.25 0.12 -11.35
C GLU A 281 7.48 -0.74 -11.68
N VAL A 282 7.59 -1.20 -12.92
CA VAL A 282 8.80 -1.87 -13.37
C VAL A 282 9.97 -0.89 -13.52
N SER A 283 11.19 -1.38 -13.34
CA SER A 283 12.41 -0.60 -13.58
C SER A 283 13.25 -1.36 -14.60
N PRO A 284 13.82 -0.69 -15.62
CA PRO A 284 14.59 -1.35 -16.67
C PRO A 284 15.84 -2.06 -16.13
N GLU A 285 16.32 -1.66 -14.96
CA GLU A 285 17.50 -2.21 -14.29
C GLU A 285 17.17 -3.41 -13.39
N ALA A 286 15.89 -3.68 -13.12
CA ALA A 286 15.41 -4.70 -12.18
C ALA A 286 14.60 -5.78 -12.89
N LEU A 287 15.29 -6.79 -13.43
CA LEU A 287 14.67 -7.84 -14.26
C LEU A 287 14.04 -8.98 -13.45
N LYS A 288 14.32 -9.06 -12.14
CA LYS A 288 13.79 -10.09 -11.24
C LYS A 288 13.14 -9.45 -10.03
N PRO A 289 12.11 -10.08 -9.43
CA PRO A 289 11.44 -9.55 -8.25
C PRO A 289 12.40 -9.27 -7.08
N GLN A 290 13.47 -10.06 -6.93
CA GLN A 290 14.48 -9.87 -5.88
C GLN A 290 15.25 -8.56 -6.02
N ASP A 291 15.44 -8.05 -7.24
CA ASP A 291 16.20 -6.83 -7.50
C ASP A 291 15.51 -5.60 -6.89
N TYR A 292 14.17 -5.67 -6.72
CA TYR A 292 13.36 -4.61 -6.12
C TYR A 292 13.53 -4.47 -4.60
N ALA A 293 14.04 -5.50 -3.90
CA ALA A 293 14.29 -5.38 -2.47
C ALA A 293 15.23 -4.19 -2.18
N ALA A 294 16.33 -4.09 -2.95
CA ALA A 294 17.27 -2.98 -2.86
C ALA A 294 16.64 -1.62 -3.21
N LEU A 295 15.78 -1.57 -4.23
CA LEU A 295 15.05 -0.35 -4.61
C LEU A 295 14.12 0.14 -3.48
N THR A 296 13.53 -0.80 -2.75
CA THR A 296 12.73 -0.50 -1.55
C THR A 296 13.58 -0.29 -0.28
N GLY A 297 14.92 -0.34 -0.37
CA GLY A 297 15.81 -0.22 0.79
C GLY A 297 15.62 -1.31 1.84
N ALA A 298 15.24 -2.52 1.40
CA ALA A 298 15.02 -3.68 2.25
C ALA A 298 15.88 -4.86 1.81
N THR A 299 16.13 -5.81 2.71
CA THR A 299 16.82 -7.07 2.38
C THR A 299 15.94 -8.03 1.58
N THR A 300 14.63 -7.96 1.81
CA THR A 300 13.58 -8.68 1.06
C THR A 300 12.42 -7.72 0.80
N LEU A 301 11.62 -7.97 -0.24
CA LEU A 301 10.40 -7.21 -0.49
C LEU A 301 9.50 -7.19 0.77
N PRO A 302 9.14 -6.02 1.33
CA PRO A 302 8.43 -5.93 2.59
C PRO A 302 6.90 -6.06 2.41
N TYR A 303 6.44 -6.97 1.56
CA TYR A 303 5.03 -7.16 1.20
C TYR A 303 4.68 -8.66 1.20
N ASP A 304 3.40 -9.02 1.17
CA ASP A 304 3.01 -10.42 0.94
C ASP A 304 2.99 -10.73 -0.56
N TYR A 305 2.42 -9.81 -1.33
CA TYR A 305 2.37 -9.88 -2.79
C TYR A 305 2.86 -8.57 -3.42
N VAL A 306 3.51 -8.71 -4.57
CA VAL A 306 3.84 -7.59 -5.45
C VAL A 306 3.21 -7.83 -6.81
N TRP A 307 2.42 -6.89 -7.30
CA TRP A 307 1.94 -6.89 -8.68
C TRP A 307 2.70 -5.83 -9.46
N PHE A 308 3.44 -6.26 -10.48
CA PHE A 308 4.23 -5.35 -11.31
C PHE A 308 3.38 -4.71 -12.42
N THR A 309 3.51 -3.40 -12.59
CA THR A 309 2.86 -2.61 -13.63
C THR A 309 3.90 -1.91 -14.51
N PRO A 310 3.53 -1.40 -15.71
CA PRO A 310 4.44 -0.53 -16.45
C PRO A 310 4.80 0.72 -15.61
N ALA A 311 5.84 1.44 -16.02
CA ALA A 311 6.24 2.65 -15.31
C ALA A 311 5.43 3.86 -15.79
N MET A 312 5.24 4.85 -14.92
CA MET A 312 4.82 6.18 -15.36
C MET A 312 5.92 6.83 -16.21
N PRO A 313 5.58 7.56 -17.29
CA PRO A 313 6.55 8.37 -18.02
C PRO A 313 7.34 9.28 -17.07
N GLU A 314 8.65 9.35 -17.26
CA GLU A 314 9.51 10.22 -16.45
C GLU A 314 9.22 11.69 -16.75
N ASP A 315 8.32 12.30 -15.98
CA ASP A 315 8.54 13.69 -15.59
C ASP A 315 9.55 13.67 -14.45
N ASP A 316 10.61 14.47 -14.54
CA ASP A 316 11.63 14.61 -13.49
C ASP A 316 10.94 14.93 -12.14
N PRO A 317 10.78 13.94 -11.23
CA PRO A 317 9.94 14.09 -10.06
C PRO A 317 10.58 15.04 -9.04
N CYS A 318 11.88 15.25 -9.18
CA CYS A 318 12.70 16.08 -8.31
C CYS A 318 12.75 17.54 -8.79
N LYS A 319 12.29 17.84 -10.02
CA LYS A 319 12.39 19.18 -10.61
C LYS A 319 11.78 20.25 -9.70
N ALA A 320 10.55 20.04 -9.27
CA ALA A 320 9.83 20.97 -8.40
C ALA A 320 10.46 21.08 -6.99
N LEU A 321 11.14 20.02 -6.51
CA LEU A 321 11.88 20.04 -5.24
C LEU A 321 13.16 20.87 -5.37
N ARG A 322 13.94 20.66 -6.44
CA ARG A 322 15.12 21.48 -6.77
C ARG A 322 14.77 22.96 -6.92
N GLU A 323 13.70 23.27 -7.64
CA GLU A 323 13.21 24.65 -7.82
C GLU A 323 12.77 25.31 -6.50
N ARG A 324 12.25 24.54 -5.54
CA ARG A 324 11.92 25.06 -4.20
C ARG A 324 13.17 25.30 -3.36
N LYS A 325 14.12 24.35 -3.36
CA LYS A 325 15.39 24.46 -2.63
C LYS A 325 16.23 25.66 -3.07
N THR A 326 16.26 25.95 -4.38
CA THR A 326 16.97 27.12 -4.92
C THR A 326 16.31 28.44 -4.51
N LYS A 327 14.97 28.49 -4.39
CA LYS A 327 14.25 29.68 -3.88
C LYS A 327 14.48 29.92 -2.39
N THR A 328 14.56 28.88 -1.57
CA THR A 328 14.86 29.01 -0.12
C THR A 328 16.32 29.35 0.16
N ASN A 329 17.25 28.97 -0.73
CA ASN A 329 18.69 29.25 -0.59
C ASN A 329 19.17 30.47 -1.40
N GLY A 330 18.29 31.13 -2.15
CA GLY A 330 18.61 32.36 -2.87
C GLY A 330 18.81 33.54 -1.90
N PRO A 331 19.64 34.55 -2.24
CA PRO A 331 19.79 35.72 -1.41
C PRO A 331 18.43 36.38 -1.21
N SER A 332 18.04 36.57 0.05
CA SER A 332 16.91 37.39 0.46
C SER A 332 17.07 38.76 -0.19
N ASN A 333 16.35 39.01 -1.29
CA ASN A 333 16.20 40.35 -1.86
C ASN A 333 15.25 41.14 -0.95
N GLN A 334 15.70 41.41 0.27
CA GLN A 334 15.18 42.46 1.11
C GLN A 334 15.77 43.75 0.58
N THR A 335 15.07 44.38 -0.36
CA THR A 335 15.26 45.79 -0.64
C THR A 335 14.73 46.57 0.56
N PRO A 336 15.56 47.28 1.33
CA PRO A 336 15.06 48.12 2.41
C PRO A 336 14.22 49.26 1.82
N LYS A 337 13.00 49.42 2.33
CA LYS A 337 12.24 50.67 2.26
C LYS A 337 12.40 51.41 3.57
#